data_AF-A0A524PFB2-F1
#
_entry.id   AF-A0A524PFB2-F1
#
_cell.length_a   1.000
_cell.length_b   1.000
_cell.length_c   1.000
_cell.angle_alpha   90.00
_cell.angle_beta   90.00
_cell.angle_gamma   90.00
#
_symmetry.space_group_name_H-M   'P 1'
#
loop_
_entity.id
_entity.type
_entity.pdbx_description
1 polymer ?
#
loop_
_entity_poly.entity_id
_entity_poly.type
_entity_poly.pdbx_seq_one_letter_code
_entity_poly.pdbx_strand_id
1 'polypeptide(L)'
;MKYILRPRSFGMLVLVLILAAAVYGFAAANTFPGGDTYAGEGSTGILGYAVTNVAYNLQAGSDTDPSTIDECTFTLSNTAGEAYVSFDAGTSWSSCSISGGTSVTCSSLTVDVETASSLSVIAVQ
;
A
#
# COMPACT_ATOMS: atom_id res chain seq x y z
N MET A 1 17.79 61.45 25.95
CA MET A 1 17.01 60.46 26.75
C MET A 1 15.81 61.05 27.52
N LYS A 2 15.77 62.36 27.86
CA LYS A 2 14.64 62.96 28.62
C LYS A 2 13.27 62.97 27.90
N TYR A 3 13.23 62.80 26.59
CA TYR A 3 11.98 62.84 25.79
C TYR A 3 11.16 61.55 25.87
N ILE A 4 11.78 60.43 26.25
CA ILE A 4 11.13 59.10 26.35
C ILE A 4 10.19 59.00 27.56
N LEU A 5 10.40 59.83 28.57
CA LEU A 5 9.62 59.84 29.83
C LEU A 5 8.37 60.74 29.75
N ARG A 6 8.08 61.37 28.59
CA ARG A 6 6.82 62.11 28.41
C ARG A 6 5.70 61.09 28.17
N PRO A 7 4.54 61.22 28.82
CA PRO A 7 3.48 60.20 28.78
C PRO A 7 3.02 59.86 27.35
N ARG A 8 3.03 60.85 26.44
CA ARG A 8 2.69 60.65 25.03
C ARG A 8 3.73 59.81 24.27
N SER A 9 5.02 60.09 24.49
CA SER A 9 6.12 59.37 23.86
C SER A 9 6.27 57.95 24.43
N PHE A 10 6.01 57.79 25.73
CA PHE A 10 5.99 56.49 26.39
C PHE A 10 4.85 55.61 25.87
N GLY A 11 3.63 56.16 25.72
CA GLY A 11 2.50 55.42 25.14
C GLY A 11 2.75 54.96 23.70
N MET A 12 3.36 55.82 22.86
CA MET A 12 3.80 55.46 21.50
C MET A 12 4.81 54.31 21.51
N LEU A 13 5.79 54.35 22.41
CA LEU A 13 6.80 53.30 22.53
C LEU A 13 6.18 51.95 22.90
N VAL A 14 5.26 51.95 23.88
CA VAL A 14 4.52 50.75 24.29
C VAL A 14 3.68 50.19 23.14
N LEU A 15 2.98 51.05 22.38
CA LEU A 15 2.17 50.62 21.24
C LEU A 15 3.04 49.96 20.15
N VAL A 16 4.21 50.53 19.83
CA VAL A 16 5.13 49.96 18.85
C VAL A 16 5.66 48.59 19.30
N LEU A 17 5.95 48.43 20.58
CA LEU A 17 6.39 47.14 21.14
C LEU A 17 5.29 46.08 21.05
N ILE A 18 4.03 46.46 21.32
CA ILE A 18 2.87 45.57 21.18
C ILE A 18 2.67 45.16 19.71
N LEU A 19 2.75 46.11 18.77
CA LEU A 19 2.63 45.81 17.34
C LEU A 19 3.75 44.87 16.86
N ALA A 20 4.99 45.13 17.28
CA ALA A 20 6.13 44.29 16.92
C ALA A 20 5.96 42.86 17.45
N ALA A 21 5.51 42.70 18.70
CA ALA A 21 5.23 41.39 19.29
C ALA A 21 4.10 40.65 18.58
N ALA A 22 3.03 41.36 18.19
CA ALA A 22 1.92 40.79 17.45
C ALA A 22 2.36 40.27 16.06
N VAL A 23 3.17 41.03 15.32
CA VAL A 23 3.69 40.59 14.00
C VAL A 23 4.50 39.30 14.10
N TYR A 24 5.38 39.18 15.12
CA TYR A 24 6.13 37.94 15.35
C TYR A 24 5.22 36.76 15.76
N GLY A 25 4.20 37.00 16.60
CA GLY A 25 3.25 35.97 17.02
C GLY A 25 2.37 35.44 15.88
N PHE A 26 1.87 36.32 15.01
CA PHE A 26 1.05 35.92 13.85
C PHE A 26 1.87 35.26 12.73
N ALA A 27 3.15 35.62 12.56
CA ALA A 27 4.02 34.95 11.60
C ALA A 27 4.41 33.52 12.05
N ALA A 28 4.63 33.31 13.35
CA ALA A 28 4.97 31.99 13.91
C ALA A 28 3.76 31.02 13.98
N ALA A 29 2.53 31.53 14.08
CA ALA A 29 1.34 30.70 14.15
C ALA A 29 0.90 30.12 12.79
N ASN A 30 1.45 30.63 11.68
CA ASN A 30 1.14 30.18 10.31
C ASN A 30 2.27 29.37 9.66
N THR A 31 3.27 28.93 10.42
CA THR A 31 4.26 27.98 9.94
C THR A 31 3.85 26.59 10.38
N PHE A 32 3.53 25.71 9.43
CA PHE A 32 3.41 24.29 9.74
C PHE A 32 4.76 23.80 10.31
N PRO A 33 4.79 23.27 11.54
CA PRO A 33 6.04 22.83 12.14
C PRO A 33 6.57 21.62 11.36
N GLY A 34 7.80 21.72 10.84
CA GLY A 34 8.53 20.55 10.32
C GLY A 34 8.64 20.41 8.80
N GLY A 35 8.48 21.48 8.01
CA GLY A 35 9.00 21.55 6.64
C GLY A 35 8.19 20.84 5.56
N ASP A 36 7.23 20.00 5.90
CA ASP A 36 6.59 19.11 4.93
C ASP A 36 5.07 19.06 5.10
N THR A 37 4.36 20.01 4.48
CA THR A 37 2.92 19.89 4.26
C THR A 37 2.65 19.33 2.88
N TYR A 38 2.62 18.00 2.78
CA TYR A 38 2.19 17.32 1.57
C TYR A 38 0.66 17.28 1.51
N ALA A 39 0.09 18.17 0.70
CA ALA A 39 -1.32 18.14 0.33
C ALA A 39 -1.41 18.06 -1.20
N GLY A 40 -1.91 16.94 -1.73
CA GLY A 40 -2.12 16.74 -3.15
C GLY A 40 -2.62 15.33 -3.46
N GLU A 41 -3.30 15.17 -4.60
CA GLU A 41 -3.65 13.87 -5.15
C GLU A 41 -2.49 13.27 -5.96
N GLY A 42 -2.06 12.08 -5.57
CA GLY A 42 -1.20 11.22 -6.39
C GLY A 42 -2.06 10.22 -7.16
N SER A 43 -1.68 9.90 -8.39
CA SER A 43 -2.24 8.76 -9.10
C SER A 43 -1.11 7.92 -9.68
N THR A 44 -1.28 6.60 -9.63
CA THR A 44 -0.37 5.63 -10.24
C THR A 44 -1.18 4.72 -11.16
N GLY A 45 -0.59 4.26 -12.25
CA GLY A 45 -1.25 3.29 -13.12
C GLY A 45 -1.44 1.96 -12.40
N ILE A 46 -2.64 1.38 -12.49
CA ILE A 46 -2.85 -0.02 -12.12
C ILE A 46 -2.33 -0.87 -13.28
N LEU A 47 -1.22 -1.56 -13.05
CA LEU A 47 -0.64 -2.49 -14.01
C LEU A 47 -1.06 -3.92 -13.62
N GLY A 48 -1.38 -4.73 -14.63
CA GLY A 48 -1.60 -6.16 -14.42
C GLY A 48 -0.29 -6.93 -14.25
N TYR A 49 -0.40 -8.16 -13.77
CA TYR A 49 0.72 -9.11 -13.73
C TYR A 49 0.68 -10.03 -14.95
N ALA A 50 1.85 -10.34 -15.52
CA ALA A 50 1.97 -11.50 -16.39
C ALA A 50 2.27 -12.74 -15.52
N VAL A 51 1.48 -13.79 -15.72
CA VAL A 51 1.64 -15.09 -15.04
C VAL A 51 2.36 -16.03 -16.01
N THR A 52 3.48 -16.60 -15.56
CA THR A 52 4.33 -17.49 -16.36
C THR A 52 4.73 -18.72 -15.53
N ASN A 53 5.30 -19.74 -16.18
CA ASN A 53 5.78 -20.97 -15.54
C ASN A 53 4.73 -21.66 -14.66
N VAL A 54 3.47 -21.68 -15.13
CA VAL A 54 2.38 -22.35 -14.42
C VAL A 54 2.62 -23.86 -14.42
N ALA A 55 2.68 -24.46 -13.24
CA ALA A 55 2.80 -25.89 -13.05
C ALA A 55 1.80 -26.37 -11.98
N TYR A 56 1.14 -27.49 -12.25
CA TYR A 56 0.21 -28.14 -11.35
C TYR A 56 0.79 -29.46 -10.87
N ASN A 57 0.72 -29.68 -9.57
CA ASN A 57 1.05 -30.95 -8.96
C ASN A 57 -0.27 -31.60 -8.51
N LEU A 58 -0.49 -32.81 -9.01
CA LEU A 58 -1.63 -33.64 -8.62
C LEU A 58 -1.32 -34.30 -7.29
N GLN A 59 -2.36 -34.64 -6.54
CA GLN A 59 -2.19 -35.48 -5.36
C GLN A 59 -1.72 -36.87 -5.82
N ALA A 60 -0.42 -37.13 -5.67
CA ALA A 60 0.21 -38.37 -6.09
C ALA A 60 1.18 -38.85 -5.01
N GLY A 61 0.84 -39.98 -4.39
CA GLY A 61 1.61 -40.60 -3.31
C GLY A 61 1.01 -41.96 -2.91
N SER A 62 1.45 -42.53 -1.78
CA SER A 62 0.94 -43.80 -1.23
C SER A 62 -0.53 -43.75 -0.78
N ASP A 63 -1.20 -42.61 -0.94
CA ASP A 63 -2.60 -42.40 -0.62
C ASP A 63 -3.24 -41.44 -1.65
N THR A 64 -4.44 -41.78 -2.10
CA THR A 64 -5.48 -40.89 -2.67
C THR A 64 -5.25 -40.15 -4.02
N ASP A 65 -5.90 -40.69 -5.04
CA ASP A 65 -6.55 -40.08 -6.23
C ASP A 65 -5.84 -38.97 -7.06
N PRO A 66 -5.26 -39.30 -8.25
CA PRO A 66 -4.70 -38.32 -9.19
C PRO A 66 -5.77 -37.45 -9.89
N SER A 67 -7.06 -37.62 -9.60
CA SER A 67 -8.13 -36.76 -10.12
C SER A 67 -8.17 -35.37 -9.46
N THR A 68 -7.32 -35.11 -8.46
CA THR A 68 -7.30 -33.86 -7.69
C THR A 68 -5.98 -33.10 -7.82
N ILE A 69 -6.08 -31.77 -7.95
CA ILE A 69 -4.94 -30.84 -7.91
C ILE A 69 -4.67 -30.50 -6.44
N ASP A 70 -3.45 -30.77 -5.96
CA ASP A 70 -3.00 -30.47 -4.59
C ASP A 70 -2.19 -29.16 -4.54
N GLU A 71 -1.43 -28.87 -5.60
CA GLU A 71 -0.61 -27.67 -5.64
C GLU A 71 -0.57 -27.02 -7.03
N CYS A 72 -0.52 -25.69 -7.03
CA CYS A 72 -0.28 -24.86 -8.20
C CYS A 72 0.87 -23.90 -7.92
N THR A 73 1.83 -23.84 -8.84
CA THR A 73 2.97 -22.91 -8.77
C THR A 73 3.06 -22.09 -10.04
N PHE A 74 3.46 -20.82 -9.90
CA PHE A 74 3.67 -19.92 -11.03
C PHE A 74 4.58 -18.76 -10.65
N THR A 75 5.00 -17.97 -11.65
CA THR A 75 5.82 -16.78 -11.48
C THR A 75 5.09 -15.53 -11.98
N LEU A 76 5.09 -14.49 -11.15
CA LEU A 76 4.59 -13.16 -11.47
C LEU A 76 5.71 -12.30 -12.07
N SER A 77 5.37 -11.47 -13.06
CA SER A 77 6.33 -10.54 -13.67
C SER A 77 6.80 -9.40 -12.77
N ASN A 78 6.18 -9.20 -11.61
CA ASN A 78 6.50 -8.13 -10.67
C ASN A 78 6.20 -8.57 -9.23
N THR A 79 6.73 -7.85 -8.25
CA THR A 79 6.58 -8.21 -6.83
C THR A 79 5.15 -8.05 -6.34
N ALA A 80 4.62 -9.05 -5.66
CA ALA A 80 3.33 -9.02 -4.97
C ALA A 80 3.49 -9.36 -3.48
N GLY A 81 2.61 -8.79 -2.64
CA GLY A 81 2.45 -9.11 -1.22
C GLY A 81 1.35 -10.14 -0.95
N GLU A 82 0.33 -10.21 -1.82
CA GLU A 82 -0.76 -11.18 -1.76
C GLU A 82 -1.05 -11.80 -3.13
N ALA A 83 -1.42 -13.09 -3.14
CA ALA A 83 -1.85 -13.80 -4.34
C ALA A 83 -2.95 -14.80 -4.03
N TYR A 84 -3.91 -14.90 -4.94
CA TYR A 84 -5.05 -15.81 -4.88
C TYR A 84 -5.26 -16.45 -6.25
N VAL A 85 -5.71 -17.69 -6.23
CA VAL A 85 -6.08 -18.44 -7.43
C VAL A 85 -7.52 -18.92 -7.37
N SER A 86 -8.13 -19.03 -8.53
CA SER A 86 -9.43 -19.66 -8.72
C SER A 86 -9.37 -20.59 -9.93
N PHE A 87 -10.04 -21.73 -9.81
CA PHE A 87 -10.14 -22.76 -10.84
C PHE A 87 -11.51 -22.83 -11.53
N ASP A 88 -12.42 -21.95 -11.10
CA ASP A 88 -13.86 -21.95 -11.40
C ASP A 88 -14.36 -20.55 -11.81
N ALA A 89 -13.53 -19.86 -12.60
CA ALA A 89 -13.81 -18.53 -13.15
C ALA A 89 -14.12 -17.45 -12.10
N GLY A 90 -13.50 -17.55 -10.93
CA GLY A 90 -13.61 -16.59 -9.83
C GLY A 90 -14.74 -16.87 -8.84
N THR A 91 -15.34 -18.06 -8.87
CA THR A 91 -16.42 -18.43 -7.93
C THR A 91 -15.85 -18.79 -6.56
N SER A 92 -14.71 -19.49 -6.52
CA SER A 92 -14.00 -19.89 -5.30
C SER A 92 -12.53 -19.50 -5.39
N TRP A 93 -11.96 -19.01 -4.28
CA TRP A 93 -10.59 -18.51 -4.22
C TRP A 93 -9.78 -19.24 -3.15
N SER A 94 -8.55 -19.62 -3.51
CA SER A 94 -7.55 -20.18 -2.62
C SER A 94 -6.41 -19.19 -2.46
N SER A 95 -5.95 -18.97 -1.23
CA SER A 95 -4.78 -18.13 -0.97
C SER A 95 -3.50 -18.86 -1.31
N CYS A 96 -2.48 -18.09 -1.70
CA CYS A 96 -1.18 -18.62 -2.07
C CYS A 96 -0.07 -17.97 -1.27
N SER A 97 1.02 -18.69 -1.08
CA SER A 97 2.25 -18.17 -0.51
C SER A 97 3.13 -17.56 -1.60
N ILE A 98 3.82 -16.46 -1.28
CA ILE A 98 4.74 -15.77 -2.20
C ILE A 98 6.15 -15.83 -1.62
N SER A 99 7.11 -16.26 -2.44
CA SER A 99 8.52 -16.33 -2.12
C SER A 99 9.34 -15.44 -3.07
N GLY A 100 10.27 -14.65 -2.50
CA GLY A 100 11.08 -13.71 -3.28
C GLY A 100 10.28 -12.63 -4.01
N GLY A 101 9.03 -12.39 -3.60
CA GLY A 101 8.11 -11.41 -4.17
C GLY A 101 7.44 -11.83 -5.49
N THR A 102 7.98 -12.80 -6.23
CA THR A 102 7.50 -13.14 -7.59
C THR A 102 7.12 -14.61 -7.78
N SER A 103 7.69 -15.53 -6.98
CA SER A 103 7.37 -16.95 -7.07
C SER A 103 6.18 -17.27 -6.17
N VAL A 104 5.13 -17.86 -6.73
CA VAL A 104 3.88 -18.14 -6.01
C VAL A 104 3.63 -19.63 -5.92
N THR A 105 3.24 -20.10 -4.74
CA THR A 105 2.89 -21.49 -4.45
C THR A 105 1.57 -21.54 -3.70
N CYS A 106 0.56 -22.15 -4.31
CA CYS A 106 -0.75 -22.42 -3.75
C CYS A 106 -0.80 -23.91 -3.42
N SER A 107 -0.66 -24.27 -2.14
CA SER A 107 -0.64 -25.66 -1.66
C SER A 107 -1.96 -26.03 -0.99
N SER A 108 -2.16 -27.32 -0.71
CA SER A 108 -3.36 -27.83 -0.02
C SER A 108 -4.66 -27.50 -0.76
N LEU A 109 -4.56 -27.50 -2.09
CA LEU A 109 -5.71 -27.39 -2.96
C LEU A 109 -6.49 -28.72 -2.92
N THR A 110 -7.79 -28.63 -3.10
CA THR A 110 -8.68 -29.80 -3.18
C THR A 110 -9.62 -29.59 -4.34
N VAL A 111 -9.03 -29.45 -5.53
CA VAL A 111 -9.74 -29.09 -6.76
C VAL A 111 -9.75 -30.29 -7.69
N ASP A 112 -10.95 -30.77 -8.04
CA ASP A 112 -11.11 -31.85 -9.01
C ASP A 112 -10.68 -31.37 -10.40
N VAL A 113 -9.78 -32.12 -11.04
CA VAL A 113 -9.26 -31.85 -12.39
C VAL A 113 -10.40 -31.76 -13.42
N GLU A 114 -11.47 -32.53 -13.24
CA GLU A 114 -12.65 -32.49 -14.13
C GLU A 114 -13.40 -31.15 -14.05
N THR A 115 -13.43 -30.52 -12.87
CA THR A 115 -14.16 -29.27 -12.62
C THR A 115 -13.30 -28.02 -12.85
N ALA A 116 -11.97 -28.17 -12.81
CA ALA A 116 -11.01 -27.11 -13.07
C ALA A 116 -11.07 -26.65 -14.54
N SER A 117 -11.89 -25.63 -14.81
CA SER A 117 -12.21 -25.17 -16.17
C SER A 117 -11.41 -23.95 -16.61
N SER A 118 -10.88 -23.17 -15.67
CA SER A 118 -10.10 -21.96 -15.96
C SER A 118 -9.18 -21.62 -14.79
N LEU A 119 -7.96 -21.13 -15.05
CA LEU A 119 -7.11 -20.55 -14.01
C LEU A 119 -7.26 -19.03 -14.01
N SER A 120 -7.75 -18.48 -12.90
CA SER A 120 -7.77 -17.04 -12.64
C SER A 120 -6.81 -16.73 -11.51
N VAL A 121 -5.95 -15.72 -11.71
CA VAL A 121 -4.96 -15.30 -10.72
C VAL A 121 -5.19 -13.84 -10.38
N ILE A 122 -5.24 -13.55 -9.08
CA ILE A 122 -5.25 -12.18 -8.55
C ILE A 122 -4.01 -12.02 -7.68
N ALA A 123 -3.27 -10.94 -7.88
CA ALA A 123 -2.14 -10.58 -7.04
C ALA A 123 -2.13 -9.07 -6.78
N VAL A 124 -1.65 -8.67 -5.61
CA VAL A 124 -1.58 -7.28 -5.14
C VAL A 124 -0.23 -7.06 -4.44
N GLN A 125 0.36 -5.88 -4.61
CA GLN A 125 1.59 -5.48 -3.91
C GLN A 125 1.31 -5.03 -2.48
#